data_AF-A0A9X4BI81-F1
#
_entry.id   AF-A0A9X4BI81-F1
#
_cell.length_a   1.000
_cell.length_b   1.000
_cell.length_c   1.000
_cell.angle_alpha   90.00
_cell.angle_beta   90.00
_cell.angle_gamma   90.00
#
_symmetry.space_group_name_H-M   'P 1'
#
loop_
_entity.id
_entity.type
_entity.pdbx_description
1 polymer ?
#
loop_
_entity_poly.entity_id
_entity_poly.type
_entity_poly.pdbx_seq_one_letter_code
_entity_poly.pdbx_strand_id
1 'polypeptide(L)'
;MSQRQPLTILFADVSGSTKLFETRGDETARRIVAAVLDALGEVTQRHGGKVIKTIGDEVMCTFPGPLNGLLAATDMQKRVSSDPSFVRDSLAIRIGLHHGDTLVEAADVYGDAVNTAARMASLAKREQIITTASTVTGVTNVGPLRTRSVGTARVSGKLLPIEIVDVMWQDDTSNVTTVQRVVKLAEAEQRKARLMLRYKSQAFEIDELAPPFSLGREASNNLMIDAEWVSRTHATIEYKRGHWVLGDRSTNGTWVKVGDGDELRLHRDELHLRKAGTISLGQETSLNPDFVLIFQCVEA
;
A
#
# COMPACT_ATOMS: atom_id res chain seq x y z
N MET A 1 6.13 -17.85 -26.97
CA MET A 1 6.97 -17.93 -25.76
C MET A 1 6.31 -17.08 -24.70
N SER A 2 6.18 -17.61 -23.49
CA SER A 2 5.59 -16.89 -22.36
C SER A 2 6.68 -16.11 -21.61
N GLN A 3 6.44 -14.84 -21.31
CA GLN A 3 7.40 -13.98 -20.63
C GLN A 3 6.85 -13.53 -19.28
N ARG A 4 7.63 -13.74 -18.22
CA ARG A 4 7.26 -13.29 -16.86
C ARG A 4 7.78 -11.88 -16.62
N GLN A 5 6.89 -10.95 -16.32
CA GLN A 5 7.23 -9.56 -16.02
C GLN A 5 6.20 -8.92 -15.08
N PRO A 6 6.60 -7.98 -14.21
CA PRO A 6 5.67 -7.24 -13.39
C PRO A 6 4.88 -6.24 -14.24
N LEU A 7 3.56 -6.28 -14.14
CA LEU A 7 2.66 -5.33 -14.79
C LEU A 7 1.57 -4.90 -13.82
N THR A 8 0.98 -3.75 -14.07
CA THR A 8 -0.26 -3.34 -13.42
C THR A 8 -1.43 -3.81 -14.25
N ILE A 9 -2.28 -4.65 -13.67
CA ILE A 9 -3.53 -5.07 -14.29
C ILE A 9 -4.64 -4.16 -13.77
N LEU A 10 -5.48 -3.68 -14.68
CA LEU A 10 -6.65 -2.86 -14.37
C LEU A 10 -7.88 -3.45 -15.05
N PHE A 11 -8.95 -3.57 -14.29
CA PHE A 11 -10.29 -3.86 -14.78
C PHE A 11 -11.19 -2.65 -14.52
N ALA A 12 -11.95 -2.24 -15.53
CA ALA A 12 -12.95 -1.19 -15.40
C ALA A 12 -14.27 -1.67 -15.99
N ASP A 13 -15.33 -1.59 -15.18
CA ASP A 13 -16.65 -2.13 -15.50
C ASP A 13 -17.70 -1.02 -15.50
N VAL A 14 -18.56 -1.00 -16.52
CA VAL A 14 -19.58 0.04 -16.70
C VAL A 14 -20.78 -0.22 -15.78
N SER A 15 -20.90 0.60 -14.75
CA SER A 15 -22.03 0.59 -13.83
C SER A 15 -23.27 1.27 -14.45
N GLY A 16 -24.42 0.62 -14.35
CA GLY A 16 -25.71 1.14 -14.85
C GLY A 16 -26.07 0.66 -16.26
N SER A 17 -25.26 -0.21 -16.85
CA SER A 17 -25.49 -0.83 -18.17
C SER A 17 -26.82 -1.57 -18.22
N THR A 18 -27.18 -2.37 -17.21
CA THR A 18 -28.45 -3.13 -17.19
C THR A 18 -29.68 -2.25 -17.37
N LYS A 19 -29.74 -1.12 -16.64
CA LYS A 19 -30.84 -0.15 -16.78
C LYS A 19 -30.86 0.51 -18.16
N LEU A 20 -29.68 0.69 -18.77
CA LEU A 20 -29.58 1.21 -20.12
C LEU A 20 -30.16 0.23 -21.15
N PHE A 21 -29.86 -1.07 -21.02
CA PHE A 21 -30.44 -2.11 -21.86
C PHE A 21 -31.98 -2.13 -21.78
N GLU A 22 -32.53 -2.06 -20.57
CA GLU A 22 -33.97 -2.03 -20.34
C GLU A 22 -34.65 -0.79 -20.95
N THR A 23 -34.00 0.38 -20.91
CA THR A 23 -34.63 1.67 -21.27
C THR A 23 -34.39 2.11 -22.72
N ARG A 24 -33.28 1.69 -23.33
CA ARG A 24 -32.87 2.11 -24.68
C ARG A 24 -32.86 0.98 -25.71
N GLY A 25 -33.04 -0.27 -25.27
CA GLY A 25 -32.94 -1.46 -26.10
C GLY A 25 -31.49 -1.84 -26.43
N ASP A 26 -31.30 -3.11 -26.78
CA ASP A 26 -29.99 -3.77 -26.83
C ASP A 26 -28.99 -3.09 -27.76
N GLU A 27 -29.42 -2.72 -28.96
CA GLU A 27 -28.52 -2.16 -29.97
C GLU A 27 -28.00 -0.77 -29.60
N THR A 28 -28.86 0.08 -29.02
CA THR A 28 -28.49 1.42 -28.58
C THR A 28 -27.63 1.35 -27.32
N ALA A 29 -28.02 0.52 -26.35
CA ALA A 29 -27.25 0.32 -25.12
C ALA A 29 -25.84 -0.21 -25.42
N ARG A 30 -25.72 -1.21 -26.30
CA ARG A 30 -24.42 -1.74 -26.75
C ARG A 30 -23.55 -0.67 -27.41
N ARG A 31 -24.12 0.20 -28.25
CA ARG A 31 -23.37 1.32 -28.86
C ARG A 31 -22.85 2.32 -27.82
N ILE A 32 -23.66 2.64 -26.81
CA ILE A 32 -23.24 3.57 -25.75
C ILE A 32 -22.16 2.94 -24.87
N VAL A 33 -22.32 1.67 -24.46
CA VAL A 33 -21.30 0.94 -23.70
C VAL A 33 -20.00 0.89 -24.49
N ALA A 34 -20.04 0.57 -25.79
CA ALA A 34 -18.86 0.59 -26.65
C ALA A 34 -18.16 1.96 -26.65
N ALA A 35 -18.91 3.07 -26.72
CA ALA A 35 -18.33 4.41 -26.65
C ALA A 35 -17.64 4.70 -25.30
N VAL A 36 -18.18 4.17 -24.18
CA VAL A 36 -17.50 4.26 -22.88
C VAL A 36 -16.20 3.46 -22.92
N LEU A 37 -16.23 2.20 -23.38
CA LEU A 37 -15.04 1.35 -23.46
C LEU A 37 -13.95 1.94 -24.37
N ASP A 38 -14.33 2.57 -25.49
CA ASP A 38 -13.42 3.27 -26.38
C ASP A 38 -12.76 4.47 -25.66
N ALA A 39 -13.54 5.27 -24.94
CA ALA A 39 -13.01 6.38 -24.13
C ALA A 39 -12.04 5.90 -23.04
N LEU A 40 -12.30 4.75 -22.41
CA LEU A 40 -11.37 4.12 -21.47
C LEU A 40 -10.09 3.66 -22.19
N GLY A 41 -10.22 3.08 -23.39
CA GLY A 41 -9.10 2.68 -24.24
C GLY A 41 -8.17 3.85 -24.60
N GLU A 42 -8.74 5.02 -24.91
CA GLU A 42 -7.97 6.25 -25.16
C GLU A 42 -7.20 6.72 -23.92
N VAL A 43 -7.80 6.66 -22.71
CA VAL A 43 -7.11 6.98 -21.46
C VAL A 43 -5.98 5.98 -21.21
N THR A 44 -6.24 4.69 -21.42
CA THR A 44 -5.23 3.63 -21.29
C THR A 44 -3.99 3.92 -22.15
N GLN A 45 -4.19 4.25 -23.42
CA GLN A 45 -3.08 4.56 -24.34
C GLN A 45 -2.30 5.81 -23.92
N ARG A 46 -2.98 6.86 -23.46
CA ARG A 46 -2.33 8.10 -22.97
C ARG A 46 -1.38 7.88 -21.80
N HIS A 47 -1.67 6.90 -20.94
CA HIS A 47 -0.84 6.52 -19.79
C HIS A 47 0.18 5.42 -20.11
N GLY A 48 0.39 5.10 -21.40
CA GLY A 48 1.35 4.09 -21.85
C GLY A 48 0.89 2.64 -21.60
N GLY A 49 -0.40 2.43 -21.35
CA GLY A 49 -1.01 1.13 -21.19
C GLY A 49 -1.48 0.49 -22.50
N LYS A 50 -1.96 -0.75 -22.39
CA LYS A 50 -2.53 -1.53 -23.50
C LYS A 50 -3.88 -2.10 -23.08
N VAL A 51 -4.88 -1.97 -23.94
CA VAL A 51 -6.14 -2.72 -23.82
C VAL A 51 -5.86 -4.16 -24.24
N ILE A 52 -6.14 -5.12 -23.36
CA ILE A 52 -5.95 -6.55 -23.64
C ILE A 52 -7.20 -7.11 -24.29
N LYS A 53 -8.35 -6.93 -23.64
CA LYS A 53 -9.65 -7.43 -24.11
C LYS A 53 -10.80 -6.72 -23.41
N THR A 54 -11.98 -6.85 -23.99
CA THR A 54 -13.26 -6.47 -23.38
C THR A 54 -14.06 -7.73 -23.09
N ILE A 55 -14.79 -7.73 -21.97
CA ILE A 55 -15.61 -8.85 -21.50
C ILE A 55 -16.98 -8.26 -21.18
N GLY A 56 -17.89 -8.28 -22.15
CA GLY A 56 -19.18 -7.60 -22.01
C GLY A 56 -18.99 -6.07 -21.92
N ASP A 57 -19.34 -5.52 -20.77
CA ASP A 57 -19.23 -4.10 -20.39
C ASP A 57 -18.00 -3.79 -19.52
N GLU A 58 -17.09 -4.75 -19.37
CA GLU A 58 -15.82 -4.58 -18.69
C GLU A 58 -14.64 -4.51 -19.69
N VAL A 59 -13.63 -3.70 -19.38
CA VAL A 59 -12.34 -3.66 -20.09
C VAL A 59 -11.20 -4.10 -19.18
N MET A 60 -10.33 -4.96 -19.72
CA MET A 60 -9.07 -5.35 -19.09
C MET A 60 -7.90 -4.63 -19.78
N CYS A 61 -7.12 -3.91 -18.99
CA CYS A 61 -5.95 -3.16 -19.44
C CYS A 61 -4.70 -3.56 -18.67
N THR A 62 -3.54 -3.35 -19.28
CA THR A 62 -2.23 -3.44 -18.59
C THR A 62 -1.44 -2.15 -18.69
N PHE A 63 -0.64 -1.88 -17.66
CA PHE A 63 0.29 -0.76 -17.61
C PHE A 63 1.67 -1.23 -17.16
N PRO A 64 2.75 -0.56 -17.61
CA PRO A 64 4.12 -0.95 -17.27
C PRO A 64 4.47 -0.77 -15.79
N GLY A 65 3.76 0.12 -15.07
CA GLY A 65 4.04 0.41 -13.66
C GLY A 65 2.78 0.77 -12.86
N PRO A 66 2.86 0.74 -11.52
CA PRO A 66 1.71 1.02 -10.65
C PRO A 66 1.21 2.46 -10.77
N LEU A 67 2.13 3.43 -10.88
CA LEU A 67 1.78 4.84 -11.03
C LEU A 67 0.95 5.10 -12.30
N ASN A 68 1.37 4.52 -13.44
CA ASN A 68 0.63 4.62 -14.70
C ASN A 68 -0.81 4.13 -14.57
N GLY A 69 -1.01 2.98 -13.92
CA GLY A 69 -2.35 2.41 -13.71
C GLY A 69 -3.22 3.25 -12.78
N LEU A 70 -2.65 3.81 -11.71
CA LEU A 70 -3.36 4.66 -10.75
C LEU A 70 -3.80 6.00 -11.37
N LEU A 71 -2.91 6.63 -12.13
CA LEU A 71 -3.22 7.87 -12.86
C LEU A 71 -4.26 7.61 -13.96
N ALA A 72 -4.11 6.52 -14.71
CA ALA A 72 -5.10 6.12 -15.71
C ALA A 72 -6.48 5.86 -15.08
N ALA A 73 -6.56 5.16 -13.95
CA ALA A 73 -7.82 4.91 -13.25
C ALA A 73 -8.50 6.23 -12.82
N THR A 74 -7.72 7.17 -12.31
CA THR A 74 -8.21 8.50 -11.91
C THR A 74 -8.75 9.27 -13.12
N ASP A 75 -8.00 9.29 -14.22
CA ASP A 75 -8.41 9.98 -15.45
C ASP A 75 -9.59 9.29 -16.15
N MET A 76 -9.73 7.97 -16.04
CA MET A 76 -10.89 7.22 -16.52
C MET A 76 -12.15 7.66 -15.79
N GLN A 77 -12.11 7.74 -14.45
CA GLN A 77 -13.24 8.22 -13.67
C GLN A 77 -13.62 9.66 -14.03
N LYS A 78 -12.62 10.55 -14.16
CA LYS A 78 -12.83 11.94 -14.61
C LYS A 78 -13.41 12.00 -16.03
N ARG A 79 -12.90 11.20 -16.97
CA ARG A 79 -13.36 11.14 -18.36
C ARG A 79 -14.80 10.69 -18.48
N VAL A 80 -15.22 9.72 -17.67
CA VAL A 80 -16.61 9.24 -17.69
C VAL A 80 -17.56 10.22 -17.00
N SER A 81 -17.15 10.76 -15.85
CA SER A 81 -17.98 11.70 -15.07
C SER A 81 -18.14 13.09 -15.68
N SER A 82 -17.21 13.54 -16.52
CA SER A 82 -17.29 14.85 -17.19
C SER A 82 -17.92 14.79 -18.58
N ASP A 83 -18.19 13.60 -19.12
CA ASP A 83 -18.83 13.47 -20.44
C ASP A 83 -20.36 13.66 -20.32
N PRO A 84 -20.93 14.72 -20.93
CA PRO A 84 -22.36 14.97 -20.83
C PRO A 84 -23.23 13.83 -21.37
N SER A 85 -22.72 13.07 -22.35
CA SER A 85 -23.46 11.96 -22.94
C SER A 85 -23.60 10.80 -21.96
N PHE A 86 -22.53 10.45 -21.24
CA PHE A 86 -22.53 9.37 -20.25
C PHE A 86 -23.31 9.76 -18.99
N VAL A 87 -23.17 11.01 -18.54
CA VAL A 87 -23.92 11.55 -17.39
C VAL A 87 -25.43 11.53 -17.65
N ARG A 88 -25.87 11.94 -18.84
CA ARG A 88 -27.29 11.93 -19.22
C ARG A 88 -27.89 10.52 -19.14
N ASP A 89 -27.12 9.51 -19.52
CA ASP A 89 -27.54 8.11 -19.51
C ASP A 89 -27.24 7.42 -18.14
N SER A 90 -26.91 8.21 -17.10
CA SER A 90 -26.60 7.75 -15.73
C SER A 90 -25.49 6.68 -15.68
N LEU A 91 -24.55 6.70 -16.62
CA LEU A 91 -23.44 5.75 -16.64
C LEU A 91 -22.31 6.20 -15.73
N ALA A 92 -21.66 5.24 -15.11
CA ALA A 92 -20.39 5.44 -14.43
C ALA A 92 -19.57 4.16 -14.52
N ILE A 93 -18.39 4.17 -13.92
CA ILE A 93 -17.51 3.01 -13.89
C ILE A 93 -17.10 2.68 -12.46
N ARG A 94 -16.77 1.42 -12.25
CA ARG A 94 -16.02 0.94 -11.09
C ARG A 94 -14.71 0.37 -11.58
N ILE A 95 -13.63 0.60 -10.84
CA ILE A 95 -12.28 0.22 -11.27
C ILE A 95 -11.61 -0.60 -10.18
N GLY A 96 -10.96 -1.68 -10.58
CA GLY A 96 -10.06 -2.47 -9.76
C GLY A 96 -8.70 -2.61 -10.38
N LEU A 97 -7.63 -2.45 -9.60
CA LEU A 97 -6.27 -2.65 -10.11
C LEU A 97 -5.33 -3.30 -9.10
N HIS A 98 -4.29 -3.95 -9.63
CA HIS A 98 -3.21 -4.52 -8.84
C HIS A 98 -1.91 -4.56 -9.65
N HIS A 99 -0.78 -4.24 -9.00
CA HIS A 99 0.55 -4.39 -9.57
C HIS A 99 1.25 -5.63 -9.02
N GLY A 100 1.74 -6.49 -9.91
CA GLY A 100 2.46 -7.70 -9.54
C GLY A 100 2.94 -8.51 -10.74
N ASP A 101 3.50 -9.68 -10.45
CA ASP A 101 4.02 -10.61 -11.46
C ASP A 101 2.91 -11.13 -12.39
N THR A 102 3.18 -11.08 -13.69
CA THR A 102 2.29 -11.60 -14.74
C THR A 102 3.03 -12.52 -15.69
N LEU A 103 2.27 -13.40 -16.34
CA LEU A 103 2.72 -14.21 -17.47
C LEU A 103 2.07 -13.66 -18.74
N VAL A 104 2.87 -13.14 -19.65
CA VAL A 104 2.39 -12.61 -20.93
C VAL A 104 2.55 -13.67 -22.01
N GLU A 105 1.46 -13.98 -22.71
CA GLU A 105 1.41 -14.96 -23.80
C GLU A 105 0.76 -14.33 -25.04
N ALA A 106 1.59 -14.07 -26.06
CA ALA A 106 1.18 -13.39 -27.28
C ALA A 106 0.49 -12.04 -27.01
N ALA A 107 -0.85 -12.00 -27.02
CA ALA A 107 -1.67 -10.82 -26.80
C ALA A 107 -2.52 -10.89 -25.51
N ASP A 108 -2.34 -11.93 -24.68
CA ASP A 108 -3.09 -12.10 -23.43
C ASP A 108 -2.17 -12.15 -22.21
N VAL A 109 -2.75 -11.92 -21.03
CA VAL A 109 -2.04 -11.82 -19.76
C VAL A 109 -2.72 -12.68 -18.71
N TYR A 110 -1.91 -13.48 -18.02
CA TYR A 110 -2.34 -14.43 -17.00
C TYR A 110 -1.54 -14.27 -15.72
N GLY A 111 -2.04 -14.91 -14.67
CA GLY A 111 -1.34 -15.04 -13.40
C GLY A 111 -2.11 -14.44 -12.24
N ASP A 112 -1.48 -14.55 -11.07
CA ASP A 112 -2.06 -14.14 -9.80
C ASP A 112 -2.42 -12.64 -9.74
N ALA A 113 -1.64 -11.79 -10.41
CA ALA A 113 -1.92 -10.37 -10.47
C ALA A 113 -3.25 -10.07 -11.19
N VAL A 114 -3.61 -10.86 -12.20
CA VAL A 114 -4.88 -10.74 -12.93
C VAL A 114 -6.05 -11.10 -12.01
N ASN A 115 -5.95 -12.21 -11.30
CA ASN A 115 -6.98 -12.65 -10.35
C ASN A 115 -7.18 -11.64 -9.21
N THR A 116 -6.09 -11.04 -8.73
CA THR A 116 -6.13 -10.03 -7.67
C THR A 116 -6.79 -8.74 -8.17
N ALA A 117 -6.42 -8.25 -9.36
CA ALA A 117 -7.05 -7.05 -9.94
C ALA A 117 -8.55 -7.25 -10.22
N ALA A 118 -8.93 -8.41 -10.77
CA ALA A 118 -10.35 -8.75 -10.99
C ALA A 118 -11.12 -8.78 -9.65
N ARG A 119 -10.51 -9.32 -8.59
CA ARG A 119 -11.08 -9.29 -7.25
C ARG A 119 -11.27 -7.86 -6.74
N MET A 120 -10.30 -6.97 -6.96
CA MET A 120 -10.45 -5.56 -6.60
C MET A 120 -11.62 -4.90 -7.34
N ALA A 121 -11.79 -5.18 -8.63
CA ALA A 121 -12.89 -4.62 -9.43
C ALA A 121 -14.25 -5.12 -8.94
N SER A 122 -14.34 -6.40 -8.56
CA SER A 122 -15.57 -6.97 -7.98
C SER A 122 -15.97 -6.34 -6.64
N LEU A 123 -15.00 -5.81 -5.88
CA LEU A 123 -15.22 -5.14 -4.60
C LEU A 123 -15.50 -3.64 -4.76
N ALA A 124 -15.09 -3.05 -5.88
CA ALA A 124 -15.32 -1.66 -6.19
C ALA A 124 -16.82 -1.38 -6.40
N LYS A 125 -17.28 -0.29 -5.77
CA LYS A 125 -18.60 0.26 -6.02
C LYS A 125 -18.56 1.21 -7.21
N ARG A 126 -19.74 1.62 -7.68
CA ARG A 126 -19.91 2.70 -8.65
C ARG A 126 -19.05 3.90 -8.25
N GLU A 127 -18.35 4.50 -9.21
CA GLU A 127 -17.49 5.68 -9.01
C GLU A 127 -16.34 5.45 -8.01
N GLN A 128 -15.95 4.19 -7.81
CA GLN A 128 -14.87 3.83 -6.90
C GLN A 128 -13.68 3.24 -7.66
N ILE A 129 -12.48 3.44 -7.11
CA ILE A 129 -11.25 2.81 -7.57
C ILE A 129 -10.69 2.02 -6.40
N ILE A 130 -10.67 0.69 -6.51
CA ILE A 130 -10.13 -0.19 -5.48
C ILE A 130 -8.80 -0.79 -5.95
N THR A 131 -7.80 -0.77 -5.07
CA THR A 131 -6.49 -1.38 -5.30
C THR A 131 -5.99 -2.08 -4.04
N THR A 132 -4.92 -2.86 -4.16
CA THR A 132 -4.20 -3.37 -2.99
C THR A 132 -3.24 -2.32 -2.42
N ALA A 133 -2.98 -2.37 -1.11
CA ALA A 133 -2.02 -1.49 -0.46
C ALA A 133 -0.62 -1.58 -1.09
N SER A 134 -0.18 -2.79 -1.46
CA SER A 134 1.11 -3.04 -2.11
C SER A 134 1.31 -2.26 -3.43
N THR A 135 0.23 -2.07 -4.21
CA THR A 135 0.28 -1.30 -5.46
C THR A 135 0.58 0.17 -5.19
N VAL A 136 0.12 0.70 -4.05
CA VAL A 136 0.32 2.11 -3.66
C VAL A 136 1.69 2.30 -3.02
N THR A 137 2.11 1.38 -2.14
CA THR A 137 3.44 1.44 -1.47
C THR A 137 4.59 1.42 -2.47
N GLY A 138 4.42 0.75 -3.62
CA GLY A 138 5.42 0.70 -4.69
C GLY A 138 5.59 1.99 -5.49
N VAL A 139 4.79 3.03 -5.24
CA VAL A 139 4.85 4.32 -5.94
C VAL A 139 5.60 5.34 -5.09
N THR A 140 6.84 5.62 -5.45
CA THR A 140 7.58 6.76 -4.92
C THR A 140 7.15 8.03 -5.66
N ASN A 141 6.97 9.15 -4.93
CA ASN A 141 6.57 10.45 -5.48
C ASN A 141 5.11 10.54 -5.99
N VAL A 142 4.16 10.24 -5.11
CA VAL A 142 2.70 10.05 -5.36
C VAL A 142 1.91 11.28 -5.85
N GLY A 143 2.51 12.45 -6.03
CA GLY A 143 1.79 13.64 -6.52
C GLY A 143 0.39 13.83 -5.90
N PRO A 144 -0.69 14.01 -6.69
CA PRO A 144 -2.05 14.25 -6.19
C PRO A 144 -2.86 13.00 -5.80
N LEU A 145 -2.28 11.79 -5.80
CA LEU A 145 -3.03 10.56 -5.51
C LEU A 145 -3.44 10.50 -4.04
N ARG A 146 -4.74 10.67 -3.78
CA ARG A 146 -5.34 10.53 -2.46
C ARG A 146 -5.86 9.12 -2.28
N THR A 147 -5.58 8.52 -1.13
CA THR A 147 -6.01 7.14 -0.84
C THR A 147 -6.56 7.01 0.57
N ARG A 148 -7.41 6.00 0.79
CA ARG A 148 -7.88 5.60 2.13
C ARG A 148 -7.89 4.08 2.28
N SER A 149 -7.50 3.58 3.44
CA SER A 149 -7.62 2.16 3.75
C SER A 149 -9.09 1.76 3.90
N VAL A 150 -9.47 0.61 3.33
CA VAL A 150 -10.84 0.06 3.36
C VAL A 150 -10.92 -1.22 4.20
N GLY A 151 -9.78 -1.87 4.46
CA GLY A 151 -9.70 -3.11 5.21
C GLY A 151 -8.95 -4.20 4.45
N THR A 152 -9.37 -5.46 4.57
CA THR A 152 -8.74 -6.60 3.89
C THR A 152 -9.75 -7.44 3.11
N ALA A 153 -9.28 -8.11 2.05
CA ALA A 153 -10.07 -9.14 1.36
C ALA A 153 -9.27 -10.41 1.12
N ARG A 154 -10.00 -11.53 1.12
CA ARG A 154 -9.49 -12.80 0.62
C ARG A 154 -9.60 -12.85 -0.90
N VAL A 155 -8.53 -13.33 -1.52
CA VAL A 155 -8.44 -13.62 -2.96
C VAL A 155 -8.18 -15.11 -3.10
N SER A 156 -8.86 -15.76 -4.05
CA SER A 156 -8.65 -17.18 -4.31
C SER A 156 -7.18 -17.45 -4.65
N GLY A 157 -6.58 -18.48 -4.03
CA GLY A 157 -5.17 -18.81 -4.21
C GLY A 157 -4.20 -18.06 -3.28
N LYS A 158 -4.68 -17.11 -2.45
CA LYS A 158 -3.85 -16.42 -1.44
C LYS A 158 -4.05 -16.99 -0.05
N LEU A 159 -2.94 -17.25 0.64
CA LEU A 159 -2.93 -17.77 2.01
C LEU A 159 -3.36 -16.72 3.05
N LEU A 160 -2.98 -15.45 2.82
CA LEU A 160 -3.28 -14.34 3.72
C LEU A 160 -4.24 -13.34 3.04
N PRO A 161 -5.16 -12.71 3.80
CA PRO A 161 -5.95 -11.59 3.31
C PRO A 161 -5.03 -10.45 2.81
N ILE A 162 -5.45 -9.79 1.74
CA ILE A 162 -4.75 -8.65 1.16
C ILE A 162 -5.39 -7.36 1.66
N GLU A 163 -4.58 -6.40 2.08
CA GLU A 163 -5.04 -5.06 2.42
C GLU A 163 -5.50 -4.28 1.18
N ILE A 164 -6.64 -3.62 1.31
CA ILE A 164 -7.33 -2.91 0.25
C ILE A 164 -7.36 -1.41 0.55
N VAL A 165 -7.16 -0.65 -0.51
CA VAL A 165 -7.15 0.80 -0.53
C VAL A 165 -8.12 1.31 -1.58
N ASP A 166 -8.84 2.37 -1.24
CA ASP A 166 -9.66 3.16 -2.16
C ASP A 166 -8.87 4.38 -2.62
N VAL A 167 -8.85 4.63 -3.92
CA VAL A 167 -8.16 5.77 -4.53
C VAL A 167 -9.19 6.85 -4.85
N MET A 168 -9.05 7.97 -4.16
CA MET A 168 -9.95 9.11 -4.25
C MET A 168 -9.59 9.96 -5.47
N TRP A 169 -10.54 10.08 -6.41
CA TRP A 169 -10.35 10.80 -7.68
C TRP A 169 -11.18 12.09 -7.81
N GLN A 170 -12.18 12.27 -6.94
CA GLN A 170 -13.00 13.48 -6.86
C GLN A 170 -12.34 14.48 -5.93
N ASP A 171 -12.31 15.76 -6.34
CA ASP A 171 -12.03 16.87 -5.45
C ASP A 171 -13.31 17.15 -4.64
N ASP A 172 -13.23 17.09 -3.32
CA ASP A 172 -14.40 17.29 -2.44
C ASP A 172 -15.04 18.67 -2.69
N THR A 173 -16.19 18.70 -3.38
CA THR A 173 -16.99 19.93 -3.59
C THR A 173 -18.35 19.93 -2.89
N SER A 174 -18.60 19.01 -1.94
CA SER A 174 -19.88 18.95 -1.22
C SER A 174 -19.72 19.05 0.28
N ASN A 175 -20.15 20.20 0.82
CA ASN A 175 -20.56 20.38 2.21
C ASN A 175 -21.67 19.37 2.55
N VAL A 176 -21.32 18.19 3.05
CA VAL A 176 -22.23 17.32 3.81
C VAL A 176 -21.72 17.24 5.24
N THR A 177 -22.53 17.79 6.13
CA THR A 177 -22.35 17.87 7.58
C THR A 177 -22.19 16.48 8.18
N THR A 178 -20.95 15.99 8.22
CA THR A 178 -20.52 14.97 9.18
C THR A 178 -19.41 15.60 9.99
N VAL A 179 -19.79 16.05 11.19
CA VAL A 179 -18.99 16.65 12.26
C VAL A 179 -17.61 17.14 11.82
N GLN A 180 -17.59 18.41 11.45
CA GLN A 180 -16.39 19.21 11.28
C GLN A 180 -15.41 18.97 12.43
N ARG A 181 -14.28 18.33 12.11
CA ARG A 181 -13.01 18.73 12.69
C ARG A 181 -12.15 19.31 11.58
N VAL A 182 -12.45 20.56 11.28
CA VAL A 182 -11.45 21.51 10.80
C VAL A 182 -10.45 21.65 11.94
N VAL A 183 -9.50 20.74 12.02
CA VAL A 183 -8.25 20.99 12.73
C VAL A 183 -7.17 21.07 11.68
N LYS A 184 -6.44 22.17 11.78
CA LYS A 184 -5.50 22.71 10.81
C LYS A 184 -4.53 21.64 10.32
N LEU A 185 -4.05 21.83 9.10
CA LEU A 185 -2.96 21.10 8.41
C LEU A 185 -1.61 21.02 9.18
N ALA A 186 -1.58 21.31 10.48
CA ALA A 186 -0.45 21.08 11.38
C ALA A 186 -0.61 19.84 12.28
N GLU A 187 -1.76 19.15 12.28
CA GLU A 187 -2.00 17.98 13.16
C GLU A 187 -2.17 16.64 12.42
N ALA A 188 -2.22 16.60 11.08
CA ALA A 188 -2.23 15.33 10.32
C ALA A 188 -0.88 14.59 10.32
N GLU A 189 0.12 15.13 11.02
CA GLU A 189 1.33 14.41 11.45
C GLU A 189 1.09 13.45 12.64
N GLN A 190 -0.11 13.43 13.22
CA GLN A 190 -0.47 12.62 14.40
C GLN A 190 -1.55 11.64 13.99
N ARG A 191 -1.22 10.42 13.57
CA ARG A 191 -0.73 9.35 14.46
C ARG A 191 -0.10 8.26 13.59
N LYS A 192 1.19 8.39 13.29
CA LYS A 192 2.01 7.30 12.76
C LYS A 192 2.66 6.60 13.94
N ALA A 193 2.74 5.28 13.94
CA ALA A 193 3.56 4.62 14.95
C ALA A 193 4.99 5.13 14.77
N ARG A 194 5.54 5.72 15.83
CA ARG A 194 6.92 6.22 15.87
C ARG A 194 7.68 5.47 16.94
N LEU A 195 8.94 5.21 16.69
CA LEU A 195 9.87 4.69 17.67
C LEU A 195 10.93 5.76 17.91
N MET A 196 10.96 6.26 19.14
CA MET A 196 12.05 7.10 19.60
C MET A 196 13.14 6.19 20.14
N LEU A 197 14.34 6.26 19.58
CA LEU A 197 15.54 5.64 20.14
C LEU A 197 16.46 6.71 20.69
N ARG A 198 17.00 6.49 21.88
CA ARG A 198 18.04 7.34 22.46
C ARG A 198 19.23 6.47 22.84
N TYR A 199 20.41 6.93 22.43
CA TYR A 199 21.67 6.30 22.77
C TYR A 199 22.73 7.38 22.97
N LYS A 200 23.24 7.52 24.19
CA LYS A 200 24.13 8.62 24.60
C LYS A 200 23.51 9.98 24.21
N SER A 201 24.24 10.84 23.50
CA SER A 201 23.75 12.14 23.02
C SER A 201 22.93 12.07 21.73
N GLN A 202 22.78 10.89 21.13
CA GLN A 202 22.08 10.70 19.87
C GLN A 202 20.62 10.31 20.12
N ALA A 203 19.72 10.93 19.36
CA ALA A 203 18.30 10.60 19.36
C ALA A 203 17.87 10.35 17.91
N PHE A 204 17.13 9.26 17.71
CA PHE A 204 16.60 8.86 16.43
C PHE A 204 15.09 8.75 16.55
N GLU A 205 14.40 9.25 15.54
CA GLU A 205 12.97 9.06 15.37
C GLU A 205 12.79 8.19 14.14
N ILE A 206 12.17 7.03 14.33
CA ILE A 206 11.94 6.05 13.29
C ILE A 206 10.43 5.98 13.12
N ASP A 207 9.93 6.29 11.93
CA ASP A 207 8.53 6.12 11.62
C ASP A 207 8.25 4.71 11.07
N GLU A 208 6.99 4.30 11.12
CA GLU A 208 6.51 3.00 10.65
C GLU A 208 6.82 2.66 9.17
N LEU A 209 7.26 3.63 8.37
CA LEU A 209 7.63 3.46 6.96
C LEU A 209 9.15 3.44 6.75
N ALA A 210 9.94 3.69 7.79
CA ALA A 210 11.39 3.68 7.71
C ALA A 210 11.92 2.27 7.38
N PRO A 211 13.00 2.16 6.57
CA PRO A 211 13.66 0.89 6.34
C PRO A 211 14.21 0.32 7.67
N PRO A 212 14.54 -0.98 7.74
CA PRO A 212 15.05 -1.60 8.95
C PRO A 212 16.23 -0.82 9.54
N PHE A 213 16.07 -0.35 10.77
CA PHE A 213 17.07 0.40 11.50
C PHE A 213 18.10 -0.57 12.09
N SER A 214 19.30 -0.57 11.50
CA SER A 214 20.38 -1.47 11.86
C SER A 214 21.20 -0.95 13.03
N LEU A 215 21.53 -1.86 13.95
CA LEU A 215 22.36 -1.65 15.14
C LEU A 215 23.57 -2.56 15.06
N GLY A 216 24.77 -2.03 15.29
CA GLY A 216 25.97 -2.87 15.29
C GLY A 216 27.26 -2.10 15.47
N ARG A 217 28.39 -2.81 15.46
CA ARG A 217 29.72 -2.22 15.67
C ARG A 217 30.29 -1.54 14.43
N GLU A 218 29.84 -1.90 13.23
CA GLU A 218 30.31 -1.26 12.01
C GLU A 218 29.63 0.10 11.77
N ALA A 219 30.39 1.02 11.18
CA ALA A 219 29.90 2.35 10.78
C ALA A 219 28.83 2.32 9.68
N SER A 220 28.64 1.17 9.04
CA SER A 220 27.59 0.92 8.04
C SER A 220 26.19 0.82 8.67
N ASN A 221 26.09 0.59 9.98
CA ASN A 221 24.80 0.53 10.67
C ASN A 221 24.23 1.92 10.92
N ASN A 222 22.90 2.03 10.98
CA ASN A 222 22.23 3.30 11.29
C ASN A 222 22.64 3.84 12.67
N LEU A 223 22.86 2.95 13.63
CA LEU A 223 23.51 3.28 14.89
C LEU A 223 24.73 2.38 15.12
N MET A 224 25.90 3.01 15.08
CA MET A 224 27.17 2.39 15.42
C MET A 224 27.39 2.39 16.94
N ILE A 225 27.61 1.21 17.50
CA ILE A 225 28.00 0.99 18.90
C ILE A 225 29.39 0.35 18.89
N ASP A 226 30.42 1.18 19.03
CA ASP A 226 31.81 0.73 19.02
C ASP A 226 32.20 0.07 20.36
N ALA A 227 31.94 -1.23 20.47
CA ALA A 227 32.30 -2.04 21.63
C ALA A 227 32.57 -3.49 21.20
N GLU A 228 33.62 -4.13 21.75
CA GLU A 228 34.11 -5.43 21.26
C GLU A 228 33.08 -6.57 21.34
N TRP A 229 32.17 -6.52 22.31
CA TRP A 229 31.11 -7.52 22.50
C TRP A 229 29.91 -7.32 21.58
N VAL A 230 29.87 -6.26 20.78
CA VAL A 230 28.83 -5.98 19.78
C VAL A 230 29.27 -6.53 18.42
N SER A 231 28.48 -7.45 17.86
CA SER A 231 28.62 -7.92 16.48
C SER A 231 28.60 -6.78 15.46
N ARG A 232 29.28 -6.98 14.33
CA ARG A 232 29.39 -6.02 13.21
C ARG A 232 28.04 -5.48 12.76
N THR A 233 27.10 -6.39 12.51
CA THR A 233 25.66 -6.13 12.40
C THR A 233 24.99 -6.99 13.46
N HIS A 234 24.42 -6.36 14.49
CA HIS A 234 24.00 -7.04 15.72
C HIS A 234 22.50 -7.31 15.72
N ALA A 235 21.71 -6.28 15.48
CA ALA A 235 20.27 -6.35 15.53
C ALA A 235 19.64 -5.35 14.54
N THR A 236 18.38 -5.57 14.21
CA THR A 236 17.58 -4.68 13.37
C THR A 236 16.26 -4.38 14.04
N ILE A 237 15.80 -3.12 13.94
CA ILE A 237 14.47 -2.72 14.38
C ILE A 237 13.67 -2.31 13.15
N GLU A 238 12.49 -2.88 12.98
CA GLU A 238 11.59 -2.57 11.87
C GLU A 238 10.14 -2.56 12.33
N TYR A 239 9.30 -1.80 11.63
CA TYR A 239 7.86 -1.87 11.83
C TYR A 239 7.26 -2.90 10.87
N LYS A 240 6.74 -4.00 11.41
CA LYS A 240 6.10 -5.05 10.60
C LYS A 240 4.82 -5.54 11.24
N ARG A 241 3.80 -5.74 10.41
CA ARG A 241 2.49 -6.27 10.83
C ARG A 241 1.86 -5.49 11.99
N GLY A 242 2.02 -4.16 12.00
CA GLY A 242 1.43 -3.28 13.03
C GLY A 242 2.19 -3.20 14.36
N HIS A 243 3.41 -3.75 14.43
CA HIS A 243 4.23 -3.73 15.64
C HIS A 243 5.68 -3.37 15.32
N TRP A 244 6.33 -2.70 16.27
CA TRP A 244 7.78 -2.56 16.28
C TRP A 244 8.40 -3.90 16.65
N VAL A 245 9.33 -4.38 15.85
CA VAL A 245 10.00 -5.66 16.07
C VAL A 245 11.50 -5.46 16.08
N LEU A 246 12.13 -5.92 17.17
CA LEU A 246 13.58 -6.06 17.28
C LEU A 246 13.95 -7.49 16.91
N GLY A 247 14.84 -7.67 15.93
CA GLY A 247 15.41 -8.96 15.56
C GLY A 247 16.89 -9.03 15.92
N ASP A 248 17.29 -10.05 16.69
CA ASP A 248 18.69 -10.32 16.99
C ASP A 248 19.33 -11.21 15.91
N ARG A 249 20.53 -10.83 15.46
CA ARG A 249 21.37 -11.61 14.52
C ARG A 249 22.78 -11.82 15.06
N SER A 250 22.99 -11.55 16.34
CA SER A 250 24.30 -11.41 16.93
C SER A 250 24.87 -12.73 17.44
N THR A 251 26.14 -12.70 17.83
CA THR A 251 26.81 -13.83 18.48
C THR A 251 26.44 -13.93 19.96
N ASN A 252 26.33 -12.80 20.65
CA ASN A 252 26.21 -12.76 22.11
C ASN A 252 24.76 -12.62 22.59
N GLY A 253 23.84 -12.23 21.71
CA GLY A 253 22.45 -11.94 22.02
C GLY A 253 22.24 -10.47 22.39
N THR A 254 20.97 -10.09 22.46
CA THR A 254 20.49 -8.76 22.79
C THR A 254 19.60 -8.85 24.03
N TRP A 255 19.85 -8.02 25.03
CA TRP A 255 19.03 -7.96 26.25
C TRP A 255 18.02 -6.84 26.13
N VAL A 256 16.76 -7.13 26.44
CA VAL A 256 15.65 -6.20 26.25
C VAL A 256 14.77 -6.20 27.48
N LYS A 257 14.51 -5.02 28.02
CA LYS A 257 13.52 -4.82 29.07
C LYS A 257 12.37 -3.98 28.51
N VAL A 258 11.13 -4.44 28.67
CA VAL A 258 9.93 -3.73 28.20
C VAL A 258 9.09 -3.29 29.40
N GLY A 259 8.90 -1.98 29.58
CA GLY A 259 8.25 -1.39 30.74
C GLY A 259 8.96 -1.76 32.05
N ASP A 260 8.17 -2.16 33.05
CA ASP A 260 8.67 -2.62 34.35
C ASP A 260 8.89 -4.15 34.43
N GLY A 261 8.82 -4.86 33.30
CA GLY A 261 9.03 -6.31 33.24
C GLY A 261 10.48 -6.73 33.50
N ASP A 262 10.72 -8.02 33.59
CA ASP A 262 12.07 -8.57 33.69
C ASP A 262 12.87 -8.35 32.39
N GLU A 263 14.20 -8.28 32.51
CA GLU A 263 15.08 -8.24 31.34
C GLU A 263 15.07 -9.60 30.64
N LEU A 264 14.80 -9.59 29.34
CA LEU A 264 14.73 -10.77 28.49
C LEU A 264 15.95 -10.82 27.58
N ARG A 265 16.58 -11.99 27.49
CA ARG A 265 17.64 -12.22 26.50
C ARG A 265 17.04 -12.74 25.20
N LEU A 266 17.22 -11.97 24.14
CA LEU A 266 16.88 -12.31 22.76
C LEU A 266 18.13 -12.83 22.03
N HIS A 267 18.06 -13.99 21.40
CA HIS A 267 19.18 -14.52 20.61
C HIS A 267 18.69 -15.24 19.37
N ARG A 268 19.09 -14.75 18.19
CA ARG A 268 18.63 -15.26 16.88
C ARG A 268 17.11 -15.35 16.75
N ASP A 269 16.40 -14.47 17.43
CA ASP A 269 14.95 -14.45 17.53
C ASP A 269 14.45 -13.01 17.45
N GLU A 270 13.13 -12.85 17.45
CA GLU A 270 12.44 -11.56 17.30
C GLU A 270 11.55 -11.25 18.51
N LEU A 271 11.51 -9.99 18.92
CA LEU A 271 10.69 -9.51 20.02
C LEU A 271 9.87 -8.29 19.60
N HIS A 272 8.58 -8.30 19.93
CA HIS A 272 7.72 -7.13 19.75
C HIS A 272 8.03 -6.08 20.82
N LEU A 273 8.47 -4.90 20.39
CA LEU A 273 8.62 -3.74 21.25
C LEU A 273 7.26 -3.07 21.45
N ARG A 274 6.98 -2.68 22.70
CA ARG A 274 5.73 -2.01 23.08
C ARG A 274 6.02 -0.97 24.15
N LYS A 275 5.21 0.09 24.21
CA LYS A 275 5.32 1.17 25.20
C LYS A 275 6.73 1.80 25.24
N ALA A 276 7.59 1.41 26.18
CA ALA A 276 8.95 1.90 26.30
C ALA A 276 9.82 0.87 27.00
N GLY A 277 11.14 1.00 26.92
CA GLY A 277 12.05 0.07 27.54
C GLY A 277 13.51 0.32 27.20
N THR A 278 14.35 -0.67 27.49
CA THR A 278 15.79 -0.62 27.23
C THR A 278 16.25 -1.79 26.37
N ILE A 279 17.28 -1.55 25.56
CA ILE A 279 17.96 -2.56 24.75
C ILE A 279 19.46 -2.44 25.05
N SER A 280 20.11 -3.56 25.35
CA SER A 280 21.57 -3.67 25.52
C SER A 280 22.10 -4.74 24.58
N LEU A 281 23.08 -4.38 23.75
CA LEU A 281 23.65 -5.28 22.74
C LEU A 281 24.82 -6.06 23.33
N GLY A 282 24.79 -7.39 23.21
CA GLY A 282 25.89 -8.29 23.54
C GLY A 282 26.14 -8.56 25.03
N GLN A 283 25.56 -7.78 25.95
CA GLN A 283 25.65 -7.96 27.40
C GLN A 283 24.39 -7.47 28.12
N GLU A 284 24.19 -7.95 29.35
CA GLU A 284 23.13 -7.46 30.27
C GLU A 284 23.25 -5.97 30.55
N THR A 285 22.10 -5.30 30.76
CA THR A 285 22.06 -3.87 31.10
C THR A 285 22.85 -3.56 32.38
N SER A 286 22.90 -4.48 33.33
CA SER A 286 23.63 -4.35 34.61
C SER A 286 25.14 -4.25 34.44
N LEU A 287 25.69 -4.91 33.42
CA LEU A 287 27.12 -4.98 33.13
C LEU A 287 27.59 -3.85 32.23
N ASN A 288 26.66 -3.14 31.57
CA ASN A 288 26.99 -2.17 30.54
C ASN A 288 26.05 -0.94 30.50
N PRO A 289 25.90 -0.20 31.61
CA PRO A 289 24.92 0.89 31.72
C PRO A 289 25.19 2.04 30.73
N ASP A 290 26.44 2.25 30.31
CA ASP A 290 26.84 3.37 29.43
C ASP A 290 26.48 3.14 27.95
N PHE A 291 26.07 1.93 27.58
CA PHE A 291 25.79 1.55 26.19
C PHE A 291 24.34 1.08 25.99
N VAL A 292 23.46 1.37 26.95
CA VAL A 292 22.05 1.03 26.88
C VAL A 292 21.34 1.98 25.92
N LEU A 293 20.54 1.41 25.02
CA LEU A 293 19.59 2.16 24.21
C LEU A 293 18.26 2.24 24.96
N ILE A 294 17.64 3.41 24.95
CA ILE A 294 16.29 3.61 25.44
C ILE A 294 15.37 3.70 24.24
N PHE A 295 14.31 2.91 24.23
CA PHE A 295 13.29 2.96 23.19
C PHE A 295 11.94 3.40 23.77
N GLN A 296 11.17 4.13 22.97
CA GLN A 296 9.80 4.49 23.27
C GLN A 296 8.96 4.39 22.01
N CYS A 297 8.02 3.45 22.02
CA CYS A 297 6.97 3.30 21.02
C CYS A 297 5.88 4.33 21.30
N VAL A 298 5.76 5.29 20.41
CA VAL A 298 4.61 6.19 20.34
C VAL A 298 3.63 5.54 19.37
N GLU A 299 2.67 4.81 19.94
CA GLU A 299 1.57 4.23 19.17
C GLU A 299 0.59 5.32 18.77
N ALA A 300 -0.07 5.08 17.63
CA ALA A 300 -1.09 5.93 17.06
C ALA A 300 -2.32 6.05 17.96
#